data_AF-A0A0J5IUW4-F1
#
_entry.id   AF-A0A0J5IUW4-F1
#
_cell.length_a   1.000
_cell.length_b   1.000
_cell.length_c   1.000
_cell.angle_alpha   90.00
_cell.angle_beta   90.00
_cell.angle_gamma   90.00
#
_symmetry.space_group_name_H-M   'P 1'
#
loop_
_entity.id
_entity.type
_entity.pdbx_description
1 polymer ?
#
loop_
_entity_poly.entity_id
_entity_poly.type
_entity_poly.pdbx_seq_one_letter_code
_entity_poly.pdbx_strand_id
1 'polypeptide(L)'
;MHPIFLPVSDDTDPELREDIFTVQVTGLMQHPQARQSLREETLAVCETASVTEAVQRLKVIHLLGDWPVPETLSHQAKCVFFPLTVMIYDARDEKVLGGRFYEEIVWAQPVTLASERLSLEKQQQ
;
A
#
# COMPACT_ATOMS: atom_id res chain seq x y z
N MET A 1 -26.34 49.19 -16.84
CA MET A 1 -26.07 47.77 -17.16
C MET A 1 -24.83 47.36 -16.38
N HIS A 2 -24.94 46.38 -15.50
CA HIS A 2 -23.80 45.82 -14.77
C HIS A 2 -23.52 44.43 -15.35
N PRO A 3 -22.30 44.12 -15.81
CA PRO A 3 -21.96 42.75 -16.16
C PRO A 3 -21.81 41.95 -14.87
N ILE A 4 -22.54 40.85 -14.78
CA ILE A 4 -22.37 39.84 -13.74
C ILE A 4 -21.14 39.03 -14.16
N PHE A 5 -20.05 39.14 -13.40
CA PHE A 5 -18.94 38.20 -13.52
C PHE A 5 -19.36 36.91 -12.82
N LEU A 6 -19.68 35.90 -13.61
CA LEU A 6 -19.66 34.52 -13.12
C LEU A 6 -18.20 34.18 -12.79
N PRO A 7 -17.90 33.50 -11.67
CA PRO A 7 -16.59 32.89 -11.51
C PRO A 7 -16.43 31.91 -12.68
N VAL A 8 -15.43 32.18 -13.52
CA VAL A 8 -14.86 31.17 -14.40
C VAL A 8 -14.50 30.01 -13.48
N SER A 9 -15.09 28.84 -13.69
CA SER A 9 -14.51 27.61 -13.15
C SER A 9 -13.09 27.58 -13.67
N ASP A 10 -12.16 27.91 -12.79
CA ASP A 10 -10.75 27.79 -13.05
C ASP A 10 -10.52 26.28 -13.13
N ASP A 11 -10.64 25.74 -14.34
CA ASP A 11 -10.05 24.47 -14.77
C ASP A 11 -8.54 24.61 -14.54
N THR A 12 -8.15 24.54 -13.27
CA THR A 12 -6.76 24.68 -12.83
C THR A 12 -6.13 23.32 -12.98
N ASP A 13 -5.89 22.94 -14.23
CA ASP A 13 -5.23 21.71 -14.68
C ASP A 13 -5.86 20.41 -14.14
N PRO A 14 -5.98 19.33 -14.94
CA PRO A 14 -5.74 18.04 -14.31
C PRO A 14 -4.27 18.14 -13.87
N GLU A 15 -4.02 18.47 -12.60
CA GLU A 15 -2.81 17.99 -11.95
C GLU A 15 -2.71 16.54 -12.42
N LEU A 16 -1.73 16.25 -13.27
CA LEU A 16 -1.21 14.93 -13.49
C LEU A 16 -0.72 14.50 -12.12
N ARG A 17 -1.64 14.16 -11.22
CA ARG A 17 -1.38 13.38 -10.04
C ARG A 17 -0.88 12.10 -10.64
N GLU A 18 0.43 12.01 -10.74
CA GLU A 18 1.10 10.76 -10.98
C GLU A 18 0.39 9.75 -10.07
N ASP A 19 -0.11 8.66 -10.66
CA ASP A 19 -0.82 7.62 -9.92
C ASP A 19 0.19 6.96 -8.97
N ILE A 20 0.47 7.64 -7.85
CA ILE A 20 1.44 7.22 -6.85
C ILE A 20 0.70 6.28 -5.91
N PHE A 21 1.21 5.06 -5.83
CA PHE A 21 0.73 4.05 -4.92
C PHE A 21 1.70 3.92 -3.76
N THR A 22 1.17 4.02 -2.54
CA THR A 22 1.96 3.88 -1.32
C THR A 22 1.79 2.48 -0.77
N VAL A 23 2.91 1.83 -0.46
CA VAL A 23 2.94 0.48 0.10
C VAL A 23 3.25 0.54 1.58
N GLN A 24 2.35 0.00 2.41
CA GLN A 24 2.55 -0.16 3.84
C GLN A 24 2.53 -1.63 4.23
N VAL A 25 3.49 -2.04 5.06
CA VAL A 25 3.58 -3.40 5.59
C VAL A 25 3.52 -3.35 7.11
N THR A 26 2.54 -4.02 7.68
CA THR A 26 2.42 -4.19 9.13
C THR A 26 2.99 -5.54 9.52
N GLY A 27 3.77 -5.55 10.59
CA GLY A 27 4.45 -6.73 11.07
C GLY A 27 4.91 -6.60 12.51
N LEU A 28 5.69 -7.58 12.96
CA LEU A 28 6.24 -7.61 14.31
C LEU A 28 7.72 -7.25 14.28
N MET A 29 8.10 -6.27 15.09
CA MET A 29 9.47 -5.90 15.35
C MET A 29 9.97 -6.59 16.62
N GLN A 30 11.09 -7.30 16.52
CA GLN A 30 11.80 -7.85 17.66
C GLN A 30 13.03 -6.99 17.97
N HIS A 31 13.02 -6.40 19.17
CA HIS A 31 14.16 -5.60 19.63
C HIS A 31 15.27 -6.52 20.18
N PRO A 32 16.54 -6.27 19.83
CA PRO A 32 17.66 -7.12 20.23
C PRO A 32 17.86 -7.21 21.75
N GLN A 33 17.57 -6.13 22.48
CA GLN A 33 17.69 -6.08 23.95
C GLN A 33 16.48 -6.70 24.68
N ALA A 34 15.36 -6.88 23.98
CA ALA A 34 14.12 -7.41 24.54
C ALA A 34 13.59 -8.52 23.62
N ARG A 35 14.37 -9.60 23.48
CA ARG A 35 14.07 -10.71 22.56
C ARG A 35 12.69 -11.35 22.77
N GLN A 36 12.09 -11.19 23.95
CA GLN A 36 10.76 -11.71 24.27
C GLN A 36 9.62 -10.72 24.00
N SER A 37 9.92 -9.45 23.70
CA SER A 37 8.91 -8.47 23.32
C SER A 37 8.85 -8.36 21.79
N LEU A 38 7.68 -8.69 21.25
CA LEU A 38 7.31 -8.39 19.88
C LEU A 38 6.40 -7.17 19.91
N ARG A 39 6.72 -6.16 19.11
CA ARG A 39 5.91 -4.95 18.97
C ARG A 39 5.37 -4.90 17.55
N GLU A 40 4.06 -4.65 17.40
CA GLU A 40 3.49 -4.38 16.09
C GLU A 40 3.99 -3.02 15.57
N GLU A 41 4.47 -3.02 14.33
CA GLU A 41 4.95 -1.82 13.63
C GLU A 41 4.48 -1.84 12.18
N THR A 42 4.26 -0.65 11.62
CA THR A 42 3.92 -0.45 10.21
C THR A 42 5.05 0.29 9.53
N LEU A 43 5.60 -0.31 8.47
CA LEU A 43 6.67 0.24 7.66
C LEU A 43 6.09 0.78 6.35
N ALA A 44 6.43 2.02 5.99
CA ALA A 44 6.29 2.51 4.64
C ALA A 44 7.42 1.90 3.79
N VAL A 45 7.06 1.11 2.79
CA VAL A 45 8.03 0.29 2.05
C VAL A 45 8.53 1.00 0.80
N CYS A 46 7.60 1.46 -0.04
CA CYS A 46 7.93 2.18 -1.27
C CYS A 46 6.71 2.92 -1.81
N GLU A 47 7.00 3.86 -2.70
CA GLU A 47 6.05 4.52 -3.58
C GLU A 47 6.31 4.07 -5.02
N THR A 48 5.25 3.78 -5.78
CA THR A 48 5.35 3.30 -7.17
C THR A 48 4.29 3.94 -8.07
N ALA A 49 4.53 3.94 -9.38
CA ALA A 49 3.59 4.50 -10.36
C ALA A 49 2.45 3.53 -10.74
N SER A 50 2.49 2.29 -10.24
CA SER A 50 1.44 1.29 -10.47
C SER A 50 1.37 0.24 -9.36
N VAL A 51 0.20 -0.37 -9.20
CA VAL A 51 -0.02 -1.52 -8.30
C VAL A 51 0.85 -2.71 -8.71
N THR A 52 1.01 -2.98 -10.01
CA THR A 52 1.83 -4.10 -10.50
C THR A 52 3.29 -3.94 -10.10
N GLU A 53 3.83 -2.73 -10.23
CA GLU A 53 5.19 -2.43 -9.80
C GLU A 53 5.34 -2.57 -8.28
N ALA A 54 4.40 -2.05 -7.49
CA ALA A 54 4.37 -2.25 -6.03
C ALA A 54 4.42 -3.74 -5.66
N VAL A 55 3.58 -4.56 -6.30
CA VAL A 55 3.54 -6.02 -6.07
C VAL A 55 4.88 -6.67 -6.42
N GLN A 56 5.51 -6.29 -7.54
CA GLN A 56 6.80 -6.85 -7.94
C GLN A 56 7.92 -6.46 -6.98
N ARG A 57 8.02 -5.19 -6.60
CA ARG A 57 9.02 -4.70 -5.63
C ARG A 57 8.84 -5.38 -4.27
N LEU A 58 7.61 -5.50 -3.80
CA LEU A 58 7.30 -6.22 -2.55
C LEU A 58 7.75 -7.68 -2.57
N LYS A 59 7.57 -8.39 -3.70
CA LYS A 59 8.05 -9.78 -3.82
C LYS A 59 9.57 -9.86 -3.69
N VAL A 60 10.30 -8.93 -4.30
CA VAL A 60 11.77 -8.86 -4.19
C VAL A 60 12.18 -8.58 -2.75
N ILE A 61 11.57 -7.59 -2.10
CA ILE A 61 11.86 -7.24 -0.71
C ILE A 61 11.57 -8.43 0.23
N HIS A 62 10.43 -9.10 0.05
CA HIS A 62 10.07 -10.28 0.83
C HIS A 62 11.07 -11.43 0.65
N LEU A 63 11.48 -11.69 -0.60
CA LEU A 63 12.45 -12.73 -0.92
C LEU A 63 13.83 -12.45 -0.29
N LEU A 64 14.26 -11.20 -0.29
CA LEU A 64 15.56 -10.79 0.25
C LEU A 64 15.53 -10.54 1.76
N GLY A 65 14.35 -10.35 2.35
CA GLY A 65 14.17 -9.94 3.74
C GLY A 65 14.70 -8.51 4.03
N ASP A 66 14.84 -7.68 2.99
CA ASP A 66 15.47 -6.36 3.06
C ASP A 66 14.44 -5.27 3.38
N TRP A 67 13.89 -5.35 4.60
CA TRP A 67 12.85 -4.44 5.07
C TRP A 67 13.43 -3.08 5.45
N PRO A 68 12.79 -1.96 5.06
CA PRO A 68 13.26 -0.61 5.36
C PRO A 68 12.96 -0.22 6.81
N VAL A 69 13.62 -0.88 7.75
CA VAL A 69 13.47 -0.62 9.19
C VAL A 69 14.23 0.67 9.53
N PRO A 70 13.58 1.68 10.17
CA PRO A 70 14.22 2.94 10.51
C PRO A 70 15.47 2.78 11.39
N GLU A 71 16.54 3.47 11.03
CA GLU A 71 17.83 3.41 11.74
C GLU A 71 17.73 3.94 13.18
N THR A 72 16.79 4.84 13.47
CA THR A 72 16.54 5.38 14.81
C THR A 72 16.11 4.29 15.80
N LEU A 73 15.57 3.16 15.32
CA LEU A 73 15.24 1.97 16.10
C LEU A 73 16.39 0.94 16.13
N SER A 74 17.49 1.19 15.42
CA SER A 74 18.57 0.23 15.15
C SER A 74 19.86 0.49 15.93
N HIS A 75 19.91 1.52 16.78
CA HIS A 75 21.15 2.10 17.32
C HIS A 75 22.05 1.22 18.20
N GLN A 76 21.81 -0.08 18.34
CA GLN A 76 22.79 -0.97 18.97
C GLN A 76 22.71 -2.45 18.60
N ALA A 77 21.70 -2.88 17.85
CA ALA A 77 21.70 -4.20 17.20
C ALA A 77 20.59 -4.25 16.14
N LYS A 78 20.79 -5.09 15.12
CA LYS A 78 19.87 -5.26 13.99
C LYS A 78 18.51 -5.74 14.51
N CYS A 79 17.51 -4.87 14.50
CA CYS A 79 16.13 -5.25 14.75
C CYS A 79 15.67 -6.22 13.66
N VAL A 80 14.88 -7.22 14.05
CA VAL A 80 14.32 -8.20 13.11
C VAL A 80 12.86 -7.85 12.90
N PHE A 81 12.45 -7.71 11.64
CA PHE A 81 11.07 -7.45 11.27
C PHE A 81 10.44 -8.69 10.65
N PHE A 82 9.28 -9.07 11.16
CA PHE A 82 8.48 -10.19 10.69
C PHE A 82 7.21 -9.64 10.03
N PRO A 83 7.14 -9.58 8.69
CA PRO A 83 6.00 -9.02 7.97
C PRO A 83 4.75 -9.90 8.19
N LEU A 84 3.57 -9.31 8.35
CA LEU A 84 2.30 -10.02 8.54
C LEU A 84 1.28 -9.68 7.47
N THR A 85 1.05 -8.39 7.24
CA THR A 85 0.07 -7.89 6.27
C THR A 85 0.65 -6.77 5.43
N VAL A 86 0.13 -6.64 4.21
CA VAL A 86 0.45 -5.53 3.30
C VAL A 86 -0.83 -4.82 2.87
N MET A 87 -0.75 -3.50 2.77
CA MET A 87 -1.76 -2.66 2.15
C MET A 87 -1.10 -1.73 1.14
N ILE A 88 -1.72 -1.62 -0.04
CA ILE A 88 -1.39 -0.68 -1.10
C ILE A 88 -2.51 0.35 -1.14
N TYR A 89 -2.12 1.62 -1.08
CA TYR A 89 -3.01 2.77 -1.13
C TYR A 89 -2.76 3.55 -2.40
N ASP A 90 -3.78 4.22 -2.94
CA ASP A 90 -3.62 5.20 -4.01
C ASP A 90 -3.19 6.58 -3.47
N ALA A 91 -3.04 7.56 -4.37
CA ALA A 91 -2.68 8.93 -4.03
C ALA A 91 -3.73 9.68 -3.20
N ARG A 92 -4.91 9.10 -2.95
CA ARG A 92 -5.98 9.64 -2.10
C ARG A 92 -6.05 8.92 -0.76
N ASP A 93 -5.09 8.06 -0.46
CA ASP A 93 -5.06 7.19 0.73
C ASP A 93 -6.22 6.17 0.76
N GLU A 94 -6.79 5.84 -0.40
CA GLU A 94 -7.79 4.80 -0.53
C GLU A 94 -7.13 3.42 -0.68
N LYS A 95 -7.67 2.41 0.01
CA LYS A 95 -7.14 1.04 -0.03
C LYS A 95 -7.44 0.40 -1.38
N VAL A 96 -6.40 0.08 -2.13
CA VAL A 96 -6.51 -0.53 -3.46
C VAL A 96 -6.32 -2.04 -3.42
N LEU A 97 -5.32 -2.51 -2.67
CA LEU A 97 -5.00 -3.93 -2.59
C LEU A 97 -4.45 -4.29 -1.20
N GLY A 98 -4.91 -5.41 -0.65
CA GLY A 98 -4.42 -5.96 0.60
C GLY A 98 -3.88 -7.37 0.43
N GLY A 99 -3.01 -7.79 1.33
CA GLY A 99 -2.44 -9.14 1.32
C GLY A 99 -1.90 -9.58 2.68
N ARG A 100 -1.54 -10.87 2.76
CA ARG A 100 -0.90 -11.49 3.92
C ARG A 100 0.42 -12.13 3.51
N PHE A 101 1.41 -12.06 4.39
CA PHE A 101 2.70 -12.71 4.19
C PHE A 101 2.70 -14.12 4.78
N TYR A 102 3.11 -15.10 3.96
CA TYR A 102 3.44 -16.46 4.33
C TYR A 102 4.80 -16.81 3.69
N GLU A 103 4.96 -17.99 3.09
CA GLU A 103 6.09 -18.26 2.18
C GLU A 103 6.03 -17.39 0.92
N GLU A 104 4.82 -17.09 0.45
CA GLU A 104 4.52 -16.12 -0.59
C GLU A 104 3.51 -15.09 -0.09
N ILE A 105 3.37 -13.98 -0.83
CA ILE A 105 2.35 -12.97 -0.55
C ILE A 105 1.02 -13.45 -1.11
N VAL A 106 0.06 -13.71 -0.22
CA VAL A 106 -1.31 -14.08 -0.60
C VAL A 106 -2.16 -12.82 -0.66
N TRP A 107 -2.54 -12.43 -1.88
CA TRP A 107 -3.35 -11.24 -2.13
C TRP A 107 -4.83 -11.51 -1.85
N ALA A 108 -5.51 -10.51 -1.28
CA ALA A 108 -6.95 -10.54 -1.10
C ALA A 108 -7.64 -10.62 -2.47
N GLN A 109 -8.53 -11.59 -2.63
CA GLN A 109 -9.38 -11.66 -3.81
C GLN A 109 -10.59 -10.74 -3.64
N PRO A 110 -11.05 -10.06 -4.71
CA PRO A 110 -12.30 -9.33 -4.68
C PRO A 110 -13.42 -10.29 -4.26
N VAL A 111 -14.09 -9.98 -3.15
CA VAL A 111 -15.30 -10.70 -2.71
C VAL A 111 -16.50 -10.13 -3.47
N THR A 112 -16.43 -10.07 -4.80
CA THR A 112 -17.66 -9.93 -5.58
C THR A 112 -18.30 -11.31 -5.58
N LEU A 113 -19.51 -11.42 -5.04
CA LEU A 113 -20.29 -12.66 -5.15
C LEU A 113 -20.34 -13.05 -6.62
N ALA A 114 -20.22 -14.34 -6.93
CA ALA A 114 -20.25 -14.81 -8.33
C ALA A 114 -21.49 -14.28 -9.10
N SER A 115 -22.60 -14.04 -8.39
CA SER A 115 -23.82 -13.40 -8.89
C SER A 115 -23.66 -11.91 -9.25
N GLU A 116 -22.88 -11.14 -8.50
CA GLU A 116 -22.61 -9.72 -8.78
C GLU A 116 -21.70 -9.57 -10.00
N ARG A 117 -20.69 -10.44 -10.12
CA ARG A 117 -19.85 -10.52 -11.33
C ARG A 117 -20.69 -10.79 -12.58
N LEU A 118 -21.61 -11.75 -12.48
CA LEU A 118 -22.50 -12.15 -13.58
C LEU A 118 -23.53 -11.07 -13.93
N SER A 119 -23.91 -10.23 -12.96
CA SER A 119 -24.80 -9.09 -13.17
C SER A 119 -24.07 -7.93 -13.88
N LEU A 120 -22.82 -7.66 -13.52
CA LEU A 120 -21.98 -6.65 -14.16
C LEU A 120 -21.65 -7.01 -15.62
N GLU A 121 -21.35 -8.28 -15.91
CA GLU A 121 -21.13 -8.78 -17.28
C GLU A 121 -22.36 -8.56 -18.18
N LYS A 122 -23.57 -8.67 -17.62
CA LYS A 122 -24.83 -8.42 -18.35
C LYS A 122 -25.14 -6.95 -18.57
N GLN A 123 -24.60 -6.04 -17.76
CA GLN A 123 -24.80 -4.60 -17.94
C GLN A 123 -23.82 -3.97 -18.95
N GLN A 124 -22.77 -4.69 -19.34
CA GLN A 124 -21.79 -4.26 -20.34
C GLN A 124 -22.07 -4.79 -21.76
N GLN A 125 -23.19 -5.49 -21.97
CA GLN A 125 -23.70 -5.94 -23.28
C GLN A 125 -24.94 -5.14 -23.68
#